data_AF-A0AAX3S860-F1
#
_entry.id   AF-A0AAX3S860-F1
#
_cell.length_a   1.000
_cell.length_b   1.000
_cell.length_c   1.000
_cell.angle_alpha   90.00
_cell.angle_beta   90.00
_cell.angle_gamma   90.00
#
_symmetry.space_group_name_H-M   'P 1'
#
loop_
_entity.id
_entity.type
_entity.pdbx_description
1 polymer ?
#
loop_
_entity_poly.entity_id
_entity_poly.type
_entity_poly.pdbx_seq_one_letter_code
_entity_poly.pdbx_strand_id
1 'polypeptide(L)'
;MELNRDILRDQWSSEYTEDYKSCLNARGLYDSMQFVLRLRRDLHVLLENVESGIVKIGDYDFETIQAFSTYFHETIHWWQHSGSISGLILSLTYPSQTHINHSELKRHLKLTGPVKSIKKYNKINSRNSHLKKDEFKVINIILNNFHDIEFFKYRVIVPEAAKKFGSDPLFESVGHSFYIAYSSFINLLSSCFDEDLVFLPNAKDWPKEFSKLREAEIEGYYYGSDIAVPPLGLKEIYEGQARFLQIQYLYFASGGKLSWDDFEDMDMLSGIYYKAFSLFLELTESERPESIDSSLVALFLLILDLAMNPTDGFPFEIIHHESFIESVDPGIRFLFLCRMVFLKYPELKNYIKDYSYSEYFEVSQLLSKALVCPSPLDSAALIVEWAENQPSLVELMKEEENFDFGDVNQPIRLIFSRFIRFQQDKLINPEYFCWTGVYSAGAKCSEKSVRLFSEHEALFKDKIDGDIYPRIFPGKEQELVQSTFDKFYSWVATYNLSRQWIIEDGEFSYDFWWLTSKYTMEELETWASYYFELAFGVKPQDFRLVEDD
;
A
#
# COMPACT_ATOMS: atom_id res chain seq x y z
N MET A 1 -29.35 19.73 -5.85
CA MET A 1 -28.04 19.33 -5.31
C MET A 1 -27.16 19.25 -6.53
N GLU A 2 -26.17 20.12 -6.62
CA GLU A 2 -25.28 20.20 -7.79
C GLU A 2 -23.87 19.89 -7.33
N LEU A 3 -23.13 19.14 -8.15
CA LEU A 3 -21.74 18.83 -7.90
C LEU A 3 -20.90 20.09 -8.13
N ASN A 4 -19.99 20.38 -7.20
CA ASN A 4 -19.09 21.50 -7.25
C ASN A 4 -17.75 21.05 -7.84
N ARG A 5 -17.47 21.49 -9.06
CA ARG A 5 -16.23 21.15 -9.77
C ARG A 5 -14.98 21.58 -9.02
N ASP A 6 -15.02 22.70 -8.29
CA ASP A 6 -13.88 23.20 -7.52
C ASP A 6 -13.57 22.34 -6.29
N ILE A 7 -14.53 21.52 -5.85
CA ILE A 7 -14.39 20.55 -4.75
C ILE A 7 -14.14 19.13 -5.26
N LEU A 8 -14.62 18.74 -6.46
CA LEU A 8 -14.51 17.35 -6.99
C LEU A 8 -13.54 17.03 -8.18
N ARG A 9 -13.17 17.98 -9.05
CA ARG A 9 -12.09 17.85 -10.07
C ARG A 9 -10.63 17.70 -9.57
N ASP A 10 -10.01 16.54 -9.69
CA ASP A 10 -8.57 16.38 -9.35
C ASP A 10 -7.61 16.92 -10.41
N GLN A 11 -6.52 17.58 -9.98
CA GLN A 11 -5.39 17.96 -10.83
C GLN A 11 -4.23 16.98 -10.61
N TRP A 12 -4.42 15.71 -10.94
CA TRP A 12 -3.31 14.77 -10.86
C TRP A 12 -2.27 15.08 -11.94
N SER A 13 -1.04 15.44 -11.52
CA SER A 13 0.13 15.30 -12.38
C SER A 13 0.41 13.81 -12.58
N SER A 14 0.59 13.40 -13.82
CA SER A 14 0.63 12.00 -14.31
C SER A 14 1.72 11.09 -13.73
N GLU A 15 2.52 11.55 -12.77
CA GLU A 15 3.71 10.85 -12.29
C GLU A 15 3.55 10.54 -10.80
N TYR A 16 3.97 9.34 -10.40
CA TYR A 16 4.27 9.04 -9.00
C TYR A 16 5.38 10.03 -8.62
N THR A 17 5.03 11.15 -8.00
CA THR A 17 5.98 12.24 -7.81
C THR A 17 7.01 11.80 -6.78
N GLU A 18 8.27 11.68 -7.21
CA GLU A 18 9.42 11.57 -6.28
C GLU A 18 9.59 12.84 -5.43
N ASP A 19 8.83 13.91 -5.72
CA ASP A 19 8.89 15.18 -5.01
C ASP A 19 7.81 15.24 -3.92
N TYR A 20 8.24 14.97 -2.69
CA TYR A 20 7.45 14.82 -1.46
C TYR A 20 6.92 16.14 -0.88
N LYS A 21 6.95 17.22 -1.66
CA LYS A 21 6.70 18.58 -1.19
C LYS A 21 5.26 18.98 -1.44
N SER A 22 4.40 18.68 -0.46
CA SER A 22 3.05 19.24 -0.24
C SER A 22 1.93 18.80 -1.20
N CYS A 23 0.71 18.74 -0.67
CA CYS A 23 -0.54 18.55 -1.43
C CYS A 23 -0.93 19.76 -2.29
N LEU A 24 -0.04 20.75 -2.52
CA LEU A 24 -0.43 21.99 -3.20
C LEU A 24 -1.02 21.76 -4.61
N ASN A 25 -0.68 20.64 -5.25
CA ASN A 25 -1.20 20.26 -6.56
C ASN A 25 -2.26 19.14 -6.53
N ALA A 26 -2.48 18.45 -5.39
CA ALA A 26 -3.40 17.33 -5.25
C ALA A 26 -4.42 17.59 -4.11
N ARG A 27 -5.69 17.28 -4.31
CA ARG A 27 -6.74 17.67 -3.33
C ARG A 27 -6.73 16.84 -2.07
N GLY A 28 -6.51 15.56 -2.25
CA GLY A 28 -6.14 14.62 -1.23
C GLY A 28 -4.92 13.84 -1.72
N LEU A 29 -4.14 13.33 -0.77
CA LEU A 29 -3.10 12.35 -1.05
C LEU A 29 -2.88 11.50 0.19
N TYR A 30 -3.09 10.21 0.09
CA TYR A 30 -2.44 9.25 0.98
C TYR A 30 -1.03 8.93 0.46
N ASP A 31 -0.01 9.28 1.25
CA ASP A 31 1.38 8.94 0.94
C ASP A 31 1.77 7.66 1.70
N SER A 32 2.04 6.58 0.95
CA SER A 32 2.37 5.26 1.53
C SER A 32 3.80 5.15 2.06
N MET A 33 4.69 6.12 1.78
CA MET A 33 6.04 6.18 2.34
C MET A 33 6.08 7.00 3.63
N GLN A 34 5.27 8.07 3.69
CA GLN A 34 5.12 8.91 4.87
C GLN A 34 4.02 8.43 5.82
N PHE A 35 3.13 7.55 5.36
CA PHE A 35 1.95 7.05 6.08
C PHE A 35 0.99 8.15 6.53
N VAL A 36 0.79 9.16 5.69
CA VAL A 36 -0.01 10.34 6.02
C VAL A 36 -1.12 10.55 5.00
N LEU A 37 -2.30 10.88 5.50
CA LEU A 37 -3.39 11.43 4.69
C LEU A 37 -3.26 12.96 4.68
N ARG A 38 -3.15 13.53 3.48
CA ARG A 38 -3.09 14.98 3.27
C ARG A 38 -4.32 15.48 2.57
N LEU A 39 -4.78 16.67 2.94
CA LEU A 39 -5.87 17.36 2.25
C LEU A 39 -5.49 18.80 1.89
N ARG A 40 -6.09 19.31 0.82
CA ARG A 40 -5.98 20.72 0.43
C ARG A 40 -6.61 21.61 1.49
N ARG A 41 -6.04 22.81 1.65
CA ARG A 41 -6.42 23.77 2.69
C ARG A 41 -7.91 24.12 2.75
N ASP A 42 -8.56 24.27 1.61
CA ASP A 42 -10.00 24.58 1.55
C ASP A 42 -10.89 23.42 2.04
N LEU A 43 -10.49 22.18 1.78
CA LEU A 43 -11.15 21.00 2.34
C LEU A 43 -10.98 20.93 3.86
N HIS A 44 -9.78 21.26 4.37
CA HIS A 44 -9.57 21.40 5.82
C HIS A 44 -10.53 22.41 6.46
N VAL A 45 -10.77 23.54 5.81
CA VAL A 45 -11.70 24.57 6.30
C VAL A 45 -13.15 24.05 6.32
N LEU A 46 -13.57 23.33 5.28
CA LEU A 46 -14.92 22.75 5.23
C LEU A 46 -15.12 21.61 6.25
N LEU A 47 -14.05 20.87 6.57
CA LEU A 47 -14.09 19.73 7.48
C LEU A 47 -13.77 20.08 8.94
N GLU A 48 -13.35 21.30 9.25
CA GLU A 48 -12.94 21.72 10.61
C GLU A 48 -14.03 21.48 11.68
N ASN A 49 -15.30 21.62 11.28
CA ASN A 49 -16.46 21.46 12.17
C ASN A 49 -17.17 20.11 12.01
N VAL A 50 -16.62 19.20 11.19
CA VAL A 50 -17.18 17.87 11.01
C VAL A 50 -16.72 16.96 12.15
N GLU A 51 -17.68 16.44 12.92
CA GLU A 51 -17.40 15.41 13.92
C GLU A 51 -16.79 14.16 13.24
N SER A 52 -15.83 13.50 13.90
CA SER A 52 -15.18 12.28 13.37
C SER A 52 -16.20 11.21 13.02
N GLY A 53 -15.95 10.48 11.94
CA GLY A 53 -16.85 9.46 11.41
C GLY A 53 -17.41 9.82 10.03
N ILE A 54 -18.65 9.40 9.78
CA ILE A 54 -19.30 9.56 8.48
C ILE A 54 -20.22 10.78 8.51
N VAL A 55 -20.06 11.67 7.53
CA VAL A 55 -20.96 12.80 7.32
C VAL A 55 -22.28 12.31 6.73
N LYS A 56 -23.37 12.46 7.51
CA LYS A 56 -24.73 12.05 7.13
C LYS A 56 -25.52 13.17 6.48
N ILE A 57 -26.47 12.77 5.64
CA ILE A 57 -27.45 13.66 5.01
C ILE A 57 -28.33 14.27 6.10
N GLY A 58 -28.51 15.59 6.07
CA GLY A 58 -29.37 16.33 7.01
C GLY A 58 -28.62 16.95 8.17
N ASP A 59 -27.42 16.45 8.49
CA ASP A 59 -26.55 16.99 9.53
C ASP A 59 -25.66 18.13 8.97
N TYR A 60 -25.31 18.08 7.68
CA TYR A 60 -24.43 19.04 7.01
C TYR A 60 -24.96 19.43 5.62
N ASP A 61 -24.47 20.55 5.09
CA ASP A 61 -24.77 20.99 3.72
C ASP A 61 -24.10 20.10 2.66
N PHE A 62 -24.55 20.23 1.42
CA PHE A 62 -24.06 19.40 0.32
C PHE A 62 -22.63 19.75 -0.12
N GLU A 63 -22.12 20.93 0.26
CA GLU A 63 -20.73 21.31 0.00
C GLU A 63 -19.78 20.55 0.94
N THR A 64 -20.15 20.47 2.22
CA THR A 64 -19.46 19.69 3.26
C THR A 64 -19.49 18.20 2.94
N ILE A 65 -20.62 17.66 2.45
CA ILE A 65 -20.71 16.27 1.97
C ILE A 65 -19.71 15.99 0.84
N GLN A 66 -19.57 16.92 -0.11
CA GLN A 66 -18.62 16.76 -1.22
C GLN A 66 -17.17 16.85 -0.74
N ALA A 67 -16.86 17.76 0.19
CA ALA A 67 -15.55 17.82 0.81
C ALA A 67 -15.21 16.53 1.57
N PHE A 68 -16.16 16.00 2.35
CA PHE A 68 -16.02 14.73 3.04
C PHE A 68 -15.80 13.58 2.06
N SER A 69 -16.45 13.59 0.89
CA SER A 69 -16.24 12.55 -0.13
C SER A 69 -14.78 12.45 -0.58
N THR A 70 -14.03 13.56 -0.56
CA THR A 70 -12.59 13.57 -0.88
C THR A 70 -11.78 12.97 0.27
N TYR A 71 -12.06 13.34 1.52
CA TYR A 71 -11.46 12.69 2.68
C TYR A 71 -11.75 11.19 2.73
N PHE A 72 -12.99 10.81 2.39
CA PHE A 72 -13.42 9.43 2.27
C PHE A 72 -12.60 8.69 1.21
N HIS A 73 -12.41 9.27 0.02
CA HIS A 73 -11.56 8.72 -1.05
C HIS A 73 -10.14 8.43 -0.55
N GLU A 74 -9.48 9.40 0.08
CA GLU A 74 -8.14 9.20 0.64
C GLU A 74 -8.10 8.19 1.79
N THR A 75 -9.18 8.11 2.57
CA THR A 75 -9.31 7.08 3.61
C THR A 75 -9.39 5.68 3.00
N ILE A 76 -10.01 5.52 1.83
CA ILE A 76 -9.98 4.24 1.10
C ILE A 76 -8.56 3.89 0.67
N HIS A 77 -7.76 4.85 0.20
CA HIS A 77 -6.35 4.59 -0.10
C HIS A 77 -5.56 4.13 1.12
N TRP A 78 -5.80 4.73 2.29
CA TRP A 78 -5.27 4.21 3.54
C TRP A 78 -5.69 2.75 3.78
N TRP A 79 -6.99 2.42 3.64
CA TRP A 79 -7.48 1.04 3.82
C TRP A 79 -6.88 0.06 2.83
N GLN A 80 -6.67 0.47 1.59
CA GLN A 80 -5.97 -0.36 0.59
C GLN A 80 -4.56 -0.67 1.09
N HIS A 81 -3.82 0.32 1.61
CA HIS A 81 -2.44 0.14 2.08
C HIS A 81 -2.29 -0.54 3.44
N SER A 82 -3.25 -0.38 4.35
CA SER A 82 -3.20 -0.94 5.71
C SER A 82 -4.07 -2.18 5.89
N GLY A 83 -4.97 -2.48 4.95
CA GLY A 83 -6.02 -3.49 5.10
C GLY A 83 -6.08 -4.53 3.97
N SER A 84 -5.41 -4.29 2.83
CA SER A 84 -5.25 -5.32 1.79
C SER A 84 -3.89 -6.02 1.88
N ILE A 85 -3.80 -7.25 1.37
CA ILE A 85 -2.54 -8.01 1.35
C ILE A 85 -1.50 -7.32 0.47
N SER A 86 -1.86 -6.95 -0.76
CA SER A 86 -0.94 -6.24 -1.67
C SER A 86 -0.50 -4.90 -1.08
N GLY A 87 -1.42 -4.17 -0.43
CA GLY A 87 -1.12 -2.91 0.22
C GLY A 87 -0.20 -3.06 1.41
N LEU A 88 -0.42 -4.05 2.28
CA LEU A 88 0.48 -4.32 3.41
C LEU A 88 1.91 -4.62 2.94
N ILE A 89 2.05 -5.47 1.93
CA ILE A 89 3.36 -5.80 1.34
C ILE A 89 4.01 -4.52 0.81
N LEU A 90 3.28 -3.71 0.03
CA LEU A 90 3.78 -2.43 -0.49
C LEU A 90 4.20 -1.46 0.60
N SER A 91 3.37 -1.27 1.62
CA SER A 91 3.63 -0.41 2.77
C SER A 91 4.92 -0.81 3.50
N LEU A 92 5.22 -2.11 3.56
CA LEU A 92 6.42 -2.61 4.22
C LEU A 92 7.64 -2.74 3.30
N THR A 93 7.52 -2.56 1.98
CA THR A 93 8.68 -2.63 1.06
C THR A 93 9.81 -1.68 1.46
N TYR A 94 9.46 -0.49 1.93
CA TYR A 94 10.44 0.54 2.24
C TYR A 94 11.23 0.24 3.53
N PRO A 95 10.56 -0.10 4.65
CA PRO A 95 11.25 -0.72 5.77
C PRO A 95 12.06 -1.97 5.36
N SER A 96 11.50 -2.88 4.56
CA SER A 96 12.16 -4.11 4.12
C SER A 96 13.49 -3.82 3.43
N GLN A 97 13.59 -2.81 2.57
CA GLN A 97 14.84 -2.41 1.91
C GLN A 97 15.95 -2.04 2.89
N THR A 98 15.61 -1.38 4.00
CA THR A 98 16.59 -1.04 5.04
C THR A 98 16.94 -2.25 5.88
N HIS A 99 15.94 -3.02 6.31
CA HIS A 99 16.11 -4.17 7.20
C HIS A 99 16.88 -5.31 6.55
N ILE A 100 16.53 -5.72 5.32
CA ILE A 100 17.23 -6.80 4.62
C ILE A 100 18.70 -6.45 4.34
N ASN A 101 18.99 -5.17 4.14
CA ASN A 101 20.33 -4.69 3.86
C ASN A 101 21.12 -4.30 5.12
N HIS A 102 20.51 -4.29 6.30
CA HIS A 102 21.12 -3.72 7.50
C HIS A 102 22.49 -4.33 7.84
N SER A 103 22.59 -5.66 7.80
CA SER A 103 23.84 -6.39 8.08
C SER A 103 24.92 -6.11 7.03
N GLU A 104 24.54 -6.07 5.75
CA GLU A 104 25.44 -5.80 4.63
C GLU A 104 25.86 -4.32 4.56
N LEU A 105 24.99 -3.38 4.93
CA LEU A 105 25.34 -1.96 5.09
C LEU A 105 26.38 -1.77 6.20
N LYS A 106 26.22 -2.43 7.35
CA LYS A 106 27.23 -2.45 8.42
C LYS A 106 28.54 -3.09 7.96
N ARG A 107 28.47 -4.11 7.10
CA ARG A 107 29.66 -4.74 6.52
C ARG A 107 30.34 -3.84 5.49
N HIS A 108 29.57 -3.10 4.69
CA HIS A 108 30.06 -2.10 3.75
C HIS A 108 30.84 -1.01 4.49
N LEU A 109 30.30 -0.48 5.60
CA LEU A 109 31.03 0.48 6.44
C LEU A 109 32.38 -0.04 6.92
N LYS A 110 32.47 -1.33 7.29
CA LYS A 110 33.73 -1.95 7.74
C LYS A 110 34.75 -2.17 6.61
N LEU A 111 34.29 -2.47 5.40
CA LEU A 111 35.17 -2.81 4.26
C LEU A 111 35.58 -1.59 3.44
N THR A 112 34.63 -0.68 3.19
CA THR A 112 34.74 0.46 2.29
C THR A 112 34.89 1.79 3.04
N GLY A 113 34.32 1.86 4.24
CA GLY A 113 34.12 3.12 4.97
C GLY A 113 32.79 3.80 4.63
N PRO A 114 32.52 4.98 5.23
CA PRO A 114 31.29 5.73 5.00
C PRO A 114 31.36 6.47 3.65
N VAL A 115 30.74 5.91 2.61
CA VAL A 115 30.72 6.46 1.24
C VAL A 115 29.30 6.55 0.70
N LYS A 116 28.94 7.66 0.05
CA LYS A 116 27.64 7.88 -0.60
C LYS A 116 27.78 8.38 -2.05
N SER A 117 27.00 7.89 -3.00
CA SER A 117 26.07 6.75 -2.92
C SER A 117 26.79 5.41 -3.16
N ILE A 118 26.25 4.31 -2.62
CA ILE A 118 26.79 2.96 -2.90
C ILE A 118 26.69 2.66 -4.40
N LYS A 119 25.59 3.06 -5.04
CA LYS A 119 25.36 2.93 -6.49
C LYS A 119 26.46 3.62 -7.31
N LYS A 120 26.77 4.89 -7.03
CA LYS A 120 27.80 5.65 -7.75
C LYS A 120 29.19 5.09 -7.48
N TYR A 121 29.47 4.74 -6.23
CA TYR A 121 30.73 4.09 -5.86
C TYR A 121 30.96 2.78 -6.65
N ASN A 122 29.92 1.94 -6.76
CA ASN A 122 29.99 0.72 -7.55
C ASN A 122 30.23 1.00 -9.03
N LYS A 123 29.51 1.97 -9.62
CA LYS A 123 29.62 2.31 -11.04
C LYS A 123 31.05 2.73 -11.44
N ILE A 124 31.73 3.48 -10.58
CA ILE A 124 33.11 3.95 -10.84
C ILE A 124 34.12 2.82 -10.62
N ASN A 125 34.00 2.08 -9.52
CA ASN A 125 35.05 1.15 -9.09
C ASN A 125 34.93 -0.27 -9.70
N SER A 126 33.74 -0.68 -10.14
CA SER A 126 33.51 -1.97 -10.81
C SER A 126 34.21 -2.07 -12.17
N ARG A 127 34.42 -0.94 -12.85
CA ARG A 127 35.07 -0.88 -14.18
C ARG A 127 36.60 -0.94 -14.10
N ASN A 128 37.18 -0.52 -12.98
CA ASN A 128 38.63 -0.26 -12.86
C ASN A 128 39.39 -1.35 -12.08
N SER A 129 38.82 -2.53 -11.85
CA SER A 129 39.44 -3.65 -11.09
C SER A 129 39.83 -3.32 -9.64
N HIS A 130 39.42 -2.17 -9.10
CA HIS A 130 39.89 -1.65 -7.81
C HIS A 130 39.17 -2.25 -6.60
N LEU A 131 37.97 -2.82 -6.79
CA LEU A 131 37.21 -3.41 -5.69
C LEU A 131 37.80 -4.74 -5.25
N LYS A 132 37.96 -4.92 -3.93
CA LYS A 132 38.25 -6.25 -3.38
C LYS A 132 37.04 -7.16 -3.61
N LYS A 133 37.29 -8.46 -3.80
CA LYS A 133 36.23 -9.45 -4.05
C LYS A 133 35.09 -9.41 -3.01
N ASP A 134 35.44 -9.26 -1.74
CA ASP A 134 34.45 -9.20 -0.66
C ASP A 134 33.65 -7.89 -0.66
N GLU A 135 34.29 -6.77 -0.98
CA GLU A 135 33.64 -5.46 -1.09
C GLU A 135 32.61 -5.45 -2.22
N PHE A 136 33.00 -5.97 -3.40
CA PHE A 136 32.08 -6.12 -4.53
C PHE A 136 30.89 -7.02 -4.20
N LYS A 137 31.12 -8.14 -3.49
CA LYS A 137 30.04 -9.05 -3.08
C LYS A 137 29.01 -8.35 -2.19
N VAL A 138 29.47 -7.58 -1.20
CA VAL A 138 28.58 -6.83 -0.28
C VAL A 138 27.76 -5.78 -1.04
N ILE A 139 28.41 -5.00 -1.90
CA ILE A 139 27.75 -3.99 -2.73
C ILE A 139 26.71 -4.63 -3.65
N ASN A 140 27.04 -5.77 -4.27
CA ASN A 140 26.13 -6.47 -5.15
C ASN A 140 24.87 -6.96 -4.41
N ILE A 141 25.02 -7.48 -3.18
CA ILE A 141 23.86 -7.89 -2.38
C ILE A 141 22.97 -6.69 -2.05
N ILE A 142 23.56 -5.59 -1.59
CA ILE A 142 22.82 -4.37 -1.24
C ILE A 142 22.02 -3.84 -2.45
N LEU A 143 22.67 -3.73 -3.60
CA LEU A 143 22.04 -3.16 -4.80
C LEU A 143 20.97 -4.10 -5.38
N ASN A 144 21.20 -5.42 -5.46
CA ASN A 144 20.17 -6.34 -5.96
C ASN A 144 18.95 -6.35 -5.03
N ASN A 145 19.13 -6.53 -3.72
CA ASN A 145 18.01 -6.51 -2.77
C ASN A 145 17.19 -5.21 -2.88
N PHE A 146 17.86 -4.07 -2.99
CA PHE A 146 17.19 -2.78 -3.15
C PHE A 146 16.39 -2.72 -4.46
N HIS A 147 17.06 -3.04 -5.58
CA HIS A 147 16.48 -2.93 -6.91
C HIS A 147 15.39 -3.96 -7.19
N ASP A 148 15.51 -5.20 -6.71
CA ASP A 148 14.46 -6.22 -6.85
C ASP A 148 13.15 -5.80 -6.16
N ILE A 149 13.23 -5.21 -4.97
CA ILE A 149 12.05 -4.66 -4.29
C ILE A 149 11.46 -3.49 -5.11
N GLU A 150 12.29 -2.62 -5.68
CA GLU A 150 11.81 -1.53 -6.54
C GLU A 150 11.19 -2.05 -7.84
N PHE A 151 11.79 -3.04 -8.50
CA PHE A 151 11.25 -3.65 -9.72
C PHE A 151 9.90 -4.33 -9.45
N PHE A 152 9.77 -5.03 -8.32
CA PHE A 152 8.49 -5.54 -7.85
C PHE A 152 7.46 -4.41 -7.68
N LYS A 153 7.79 -3.34 -6.95
CA LYS A 153 6.88 -2.19 -6.73
C LYS A 153 6.45 -1.56 -8.05
N TYR A 154 7.40 -1.22 -8.92
CA TYR A 154 7.10 -0.64 -10.22
C TYR A 154 6.21 -1.56 -11.06
N ARG A 155 6.50 -2.86 -11.04
CA ARG A 155 5.71 -3.86 -11.74
C ARG A 155 4.25 -3.88 -11.25
N VAL A 156 4.03 -4.00 -9.95
CA VAL A 156 2.66 -4.15 -9.43
C VAL A 156 1.88 -2.84 -9.46
N ILE A 157 2.53 -1.68 -9.32
CA ILE A 157 1.86 -0.37 -9.33
C ILE A 157 1.62 0.11 -10.77
N VAL A 158 2.65 0.12 -11.62
CA VAL A 158 2.59 0.62 -13.01
C VAL A 158 3.24 -0.41 -13.94
N PRO A 159 2.53 -1.48 -14.35
CA PRO A 159 3.13 -2.60 -15.07
C PRO A 159 3.88 -2.23 -16.35
N GLU A 160 3.47 -1.17 -17.04
CA GLU A 160 4.17 -0.66 -18.23
C GLU A 160 5.60 -0.21 -17.94
N ALA A 161 5.92 0.16 -16.70
CA ALA A 161 7.28 0.50 -16.27
C ALA A 161 8.24 -0.68 -16.39
N ALA A 162 7.74 -1.92 -16.43
CA ALA A 162 8.57 -3.10 -16.64
C ALA A 162 9.32 -3.10 -17.98
N LYS A 163 8.79 -2.40 -18.99
CA LYS A 163 9.50 -2.18 -20.26
C LYS A 163 10.75 -1.32 -20.09
N LYS A 164 10.79 -0.44 -19.08
CA LYS A 164 11.94 0.46 -18.81
C LYS A 164 13.02 -0.26 -18.02
N PHE A 165 12.66 -0.99 -16.97
CA PHE A 165 13.64 -1.67 -16.12
C PHE A 165 14.06 -3.05 -16.65
N GLY A 166 13.34 -3.64 -17.61
CA GLY A 166 13.71 -4.95 -18.18
C GLY A 166 15.09 -4.99 -18.86
N SER A 167 15.65 -3.83 -19.22
CA SER A 167 17.03 -3.71 -19.73
C SER A 167 18.06 -3.32 -18.67
N ASP A 168 17.65 -3.13 -17.42
CA ASP A 168 18.56 -2.80 -16.33
C ASP A 168 19.47 -4.01 -16.03
N PRO A 169 20.79 -3.85 -15.96
CA PRO A 169 21.71 -4.95 -15.65
C PRO A 169 21.48 -5.62 -14.29
N LEU A 170 20.78 -4.96 -13.36
CA LEU A 170 20.41 -5.50 -12.06
C LEU A 170 19.05 -6.23 -12.08
N PHE A 171 18.30 -6.16 -13.18
CA PHE A 171 17.05 -6.88 -13.30
C PHE A 171 17.31 -8.33 -13.73
N GLU A 172 17.05 -9.28 -12.81
CA GLU A 172 17.16 -10.71 -13.10
C GLU A 172 15.92 -11.19 -13.86
N SER A 173 14.74 -11.19 -13.23
CA SER A 173 13.47 -11.56 -13.86
C SER A 173 12.29 -11.09 -13.00
N VAL A 174 11.07 -11.11 -13.55
CA VAL A 174 9.84 -10.77 -12.79
C VAL A 174 9.70 -11.68 -11.57
N GLY A 175 9.84 -12.99 -11.78
CA GLY A 175 9.75 -13.98 -10.70
C GLY A 175 10.82 -13.79 -9.62
N HIS A 176 12.03 -13.35 -9.98
CA HIS A 176 13.06 -13.04 -8.99
C HIS A 176 12.67 -11.85 -8.11
N SER A 177 12.21 -10.75 -8.73
CA SER A 177 11.78 -9.57 -7.98
C SER A 177 10.60 -9.85 -7.06
N PHE A 178 9.63 -10.68 -7.49
CA PHE A 178 8.51 -11.13 -6.66
C PHE A 178 8.99 -11.99 -5.47
N TYR A 179 9.88 -12.95 -5.73
CA TYR A 179 10.48 -13.78 -4.68
C TYR A 179 11.21 -12.94 -3.64
N ILE A 180 12.06 -11.99 -4.06
CA ILE A 180 12.81 -11.13 -3.13
C ILE A 180 11.86 -10.25 -2.33
N ALA A 181 10.87 -9.62 -2.97
CA ALA A 181 9.92 -8.76 -2.26
C ALA A 181 9.11 -9.53 -1.21
N TYR A 182 8.53 -10.68 -1.57
CA TYR A 182 7.74 -11.48 -0.63
C TYR A 182 8.60 -12.08 0.49
N SER A 183 9.78 -12.62 0.17
CA SER A 183 10.65 -13.20 1.20
C SER A 183 11.19 -12.13 2.15
N SER A 184 11.49 -10.92 1.65
CA SER A 184 11.89 -9.78 2.48
C SER A 184 10.77 -9.32 3.41
N PHE A 185 9.52 -9.33 2.91
CA PHE A 185 8.33 -9.02 3.69
C PHE A 185 8.10 -10.06 4.81
N ILE A 186 8.15 -11.36 4.49
CA ILE A 186 8.01 -12.43 5.47
C ILE A 186 9.12 -12.36 6.52
N ASN A 187 10.38 -12.19 6.10
CA ASN A 187 11.51 -12.08 7.02
C ASN A 187 11.41 -10.85 7.95
N LEU A 188 10.83 -9.76 7.46
CA LEU A 188 10.60 -8.57 8.27
C LEU A 188 9.57 -8.87 9.38
N LEU A 189 8.43 -9.48 9.04
CA LEU A 189 7.43 -9.88 10.03
C LEU A 189 7.96 -10.95 10.98
N SER A 190 8.67 -11.95 10.46
CA SER A 190 9.22 -13.05 11.25
C SER A 190 10.21 -12.55 12.30
N SER A 191 11.04 -11.56 11.95
CA SER A 191 11.98 -10.92 12.89
C SER A 191 11.30 -10.21 14.07
N CYS A 192 10.00 -9.94 13.97
CA CYS A 192 9.24 -9.27 15.02
C CYS A 192 8.34 -10.23 15.80
N PHE A 193 7.80 -11.27 15.14
CA PHE A 193 6.68 -12.05 15.68
C PHE A 193 6.84 -13.57 15.57
N ASP A 194 7.71 -14.07 14.71
CA ASP A 194 7.78 -15.49 14.38
C ASP A 194 9.17 -15.91 13.85
N GLU A 195 10.20 -15.77 14.68
CA GLU A 195 11.60 -15.97 14.27
C GLU A 195 11.84 -17.38 13.66
N ASP A 196 11.12 -18.38 14.14
CA ASP A 196 11.23 -19.76 13.69
C ASP A 196 10.35 -20.10 12.48
N LEU A 197 9.45 -19.20 12.05
CA LEU A 197 8.44 -19.41 11.00
C LEU A 197 7.48 -20.57 11.34
N VAL A 198 6.89 -20.51 12.54
CA VAL A 198 5.92 -21.48 13.04
C VAL A 198 4.55 -21.28 12.42
N PHE A 199 4.14 -20.03 12.19
CA PHE A 199 2.82 -19.70 11.65
C PHE A 199 2.86 -18.85 10.37
N LEU A 200 3.88 -18.02 10.19
CA LEU A 200 4.12 -17.33 8.92
C LEU A 200 4.58 -18.34 7.84
N PRO A 201 4.33 -18.07 6.56
CA PRO A 201 4.86 -18.87 5.46
C PRO A 201 6.37 -19.10 5.55
N ASN A 202 6.80 -20.34 5.30
CA ASN A 202 8.19 -20.76 5.42
C ASN A 202 9.00 -20.33 4.18
N ALA A 203 9.38 -19.05 4.18
CA ALA A 203 10.21 -18.47 3.12
C ALA A 203 11.65 -19.04 3.06
N LYS A 204 12.10 -19.87 4.02
CA LYS A 204 13.44 -20.48 4.02
C LYS A 204 13.61 -21.48 2.89
N ASP A 205 12.53 -22.13 2.44
CA ASP A 205 12.56 -23.17 1.39
C ASP A 205 12.39 -22.60 -0.03
N TRP A 206 11.87 -21.38 -0.16
CA TRP A 206 11.64 -20.72 -1.45
C TRP A 206 12.88 -20.59 -2.35
N PRO A 207 14.10 -20.24 -1.85
CA PRO A 207 15.27 -20.09 -2.72
C PRO A 207 15.55 -21.34 -3.56
N LYS A 208 15.28 -22.53 -2.99
CA LYS A 208 15.47 -23.81 -3.68
C LYS A 208 14.48 -23.98 -4.81
N GLU A 209 13.20 -23.69 -4.58
CA GLU A 209 12.15 -23.87 -5.58
C GLU A 209 12.27 -22.83 -6.71
N PHE A 210 12.49 -21.55 -6.39
CA PHE A 210 12.74 -20.52 -7.41
C PHE A 210 14.04 -20.77 -8.20
N SER A 211 15.06 -21.38 -7.59
CA SER A 211 16.26 -21.79 -8.34
C SER A 211 15.97 -22.88 -9.37
N LYS A 212 15.08 -23.84 -9.07
CA LYS A 212 14.66 -24.84 -10.06
C LYS A 212 13.93 -24.21 -11.24
N LEU A 213 13.07 -23.22 -11.00
CA LEU A 213 12.35 -22.51 -12.07
C LEU A 213 13.32 -21.78 -13.00
N ARG A 214 14.32 -21.12 -12.41
CA ARG A 214 15.39 -20.45 -13.17
C ARG A 214 16.23 -21.44 -13.98
N GLU A 215 16.64 -22.55 -13.37
CA GLU A 215 17.45 -23.59 -14.04
C GLU A 215 16.68 -24.31 -15.16
N ALA A 216 15.37 -24.44 -15.02
CA ALA A 216 14.48 -25.01 -16.03
C ALA A 216 14.02 -23.99 -17.09
N GLU A 217 14.48 -22.74 -17.00
CA GLU A 217 14.10 -21.64 -17.91
C GLU A 217 12.58 -21.47 -18.04
N ILE A 218 11.85 -21.59 -16.92
CA ILE A 218 10.41 -21.32 -16.89
C ILE A 218 10.19 -19.82 -17.15
N GLU A 219 9.28 -19.50 -18.07
CA GLU A 219 8.97 -18.11 -18.46
C GLU A 219 8.70 -17.23 -17.23
N GLY A 220 9.33 -16.04 -17.19
CA GLY A 220 9.28 -15.11 -16.06
C GLY A 220 10.30 -15.35 -14.93
N TYR A 221 11.01 -16.50 -14.89
CA TYR A 221 11.90 -16.88 -13.78
C TYR A 221 13.41 -16.93 -14.10
N TYR A 222 13.81 -16.59 -15.32
CA TYR A 222 15.22 -16.55 -15.71
C TYR A 222 15.62 -15.24 -16.37
N TYR A 223 16.92 -14.96 -16.36
CA TYR A 223 17.50 -13.76 -16.97
C TYR A 223 17.18 -13.66 -18.46
N GLY A 224 16.58 -12.53 -18.86
CA GLY A 224 16.18 -12.30 -20.25
C GLY A 224 14.88 -12.99 -20.67
N SER A 225 14.14 -13.59 -19.72
CA SER A 225 12.79 -14.09 -19.97
C SER A 225 11.83 -12.98 -20.41
N ASP A 226 10.82 -13.35 -21.21
CA ASP A 226 9.82 -12.41 -21.68
C ASP A 226 9.03 -11.81 -20.50
N ILE A 227 8.79 -10.51 -20.58
CA ILE A 227 8.06 -9.76 -19.55
C ILE A 227 6.63 -9.55 -20.07
N ALA A 228 5.73 -10.47 -19.75
CA ALA A 228 4.30 -10.29 -19.99
C ALA A 228 3.80 -9.09 -19.17
N VAL A 229 3.14 -8.10 -19.77
CA VAL A 229 2.68 -6.89 -19.06
C VAL A 229 1.16 -6.96 -18.84
N PRO A 230 0.66 -6.99 -17.60
CA PRO A 230 -0.78 -6.97 -17.33
C PRO A 230 -1.39 -5.64 -17.78
N PRO A 231 -2.69 -5.64 -18.14
CA PRO A 231 -3.35 -4.48 -18.74
C PRO A 231 -3.56 -3.31 -17.77
N LEU A 232 -3.47 -3.58 -16.47
CA LEU A 232 -3.57 -2.59 -15.40
C LEU A 232 -2.71 -2.99 -14.21
N GLY A 233 -2.37 -2.02 -13.36
CA GLY A 233 -1.68 -2.24 -12.08
C GLY A 233 -2.52 -1.83 -10.89
N LEU A 234 -1.92 -1.91 -9.71
CA LEU A 234 -2.51 -1.45 -8.45
C LEU A 234 -2.91 0.02 -8.52
N LYS A 235 -2.21 0.85 -9.30
CA LYS A 235 -2.59 2.25 -9.49
C LYS A 235 -4.02 2.36 -10.03
N GLU A 236 -4.35 1.69 -11.12
CA GLU A 236 -5.71 1.66 -11.66
C GLU A 236 -6.72 0.95 -10.73
N ILE A 237 -6.30 -0.14 -10.05
CA ILE A 237 -7.18 -0.90 -9.13
C ILE A 237 -7.58 -0.02 -7.94
N TYR A 238 -6.60 0.64 -7.33
CA TYR A 238 -6.80 1.47 -6.14
C TYR A 238 -7.65 2.69 -6.44
N GLU A 239 -7.32 3.41 -7.52
CA GLU A 239 -8.08 4.56 -7.98
C GLU A 239 -9.50 4.17 -8.40
N GLY A 240 -9.66 3.04 -9.11
CA GLY A 240 -10.95 2.52 -9.49
C GLY A 240 -11.83 2.20 -8.27
N GLN A 241 -11.28 1.55 -7.25
CA GLN A 241 -12.03 1.24 -6.04
C GLN A 241 -12.38 2.50 -5.24
N ALA A 242 -11.40 3.36 -4.94
CA ALA A 242 -11.60 4.57 -4.15
C ALA A 242 -12.58 5.54 -4.83
N ARG A 243 -12.47 5.70 -6.16
CA ARG A 243 -13.39 6.55 -6.93
C ARG A 243 -14.81 5.99 -6.94
N PHE A 244 -15.00 4.70 -7.23
CA PHE A 244 -16.35 4.15 -7.33
C PHE A 244 -17.04 4.12 -5.96
N LEU A 245 -16.30 3.91 -4.86
CA LEU A 245 -16.86 4.05 -3.51
C LEU A 245 -17.23 5.50 -3.20
N GLN A 246 -16.43 6.48 -3.61
CA GLN A 246 -16.76 7.91 -3.48
C GLN A 246 -18.02 8.27 -4.28
N ILE A 247 -18.13 7.78 -5.52
CA ILE A 247 -19.30 7.98 -6.38
C ILE A 247 -20.54 7.35 -5.75
N GLN A 248 -20.44 6.13 -5.21
CA GLN A 248 -21.54 5.50 -4.46
C GLN A 248 -21.93 6.34 -3.25
N TYR A 249 -20.96 6.81 -2.44
CA TYR A 249 -21.24 7.68 -1.30
C TYR A 249 -22.03 8.93 -1.73
N LEU A 250 -21.58 9.65 -2.75
CA LEU A 250 -22.26 10.84 -3.25
C LEU A 250 -23.65 10.52 -3.84
N TYR A 251 -23.78 9.43 -4.59
CA TYR A 251 -25.05 8.97 -5.14
C TYR A 251 -26.08 8.74 -4.02
N PHE A 252 -25.74 7.96 -3.00
CA PHE A 252 -26.64 7.70 -1.87
C PHE A 252 -26.84 8.95 -0.99
N ALA A 253 -25.81 9.81 -0.85
CA ALA A 253 -25.91 11.09 -0.13
C ALA A 253 -26.88 12.06 -0.82
N SER A 254 -27.03 11.97 -2.14
CA SER A 254 -27.99 12.76 -2.91
C SER A 254 -29.43 12.19 -2.88
N GLY A 255 -29.62 11.02 -2.27
CA GLY A 255 -30.87 10.26 -2.35
C GLY A 255 -31.11 9.64 -3.73
N GLY A 256 -30.04 9.24 -4.42
CA GLY A 256 -30.09 8.60 -5.75
C GLY A 256 -30.39 9.56 -6.90
N LYS A 257 -30.07 10.85 -6.75
CA LYS A 257 -30.39 11.89 -7.75
C LYS A 257 -29.28 12.16 -8.74
N LEU A 258 -28.04 11.79 -8.41
CA LEU A 258 -26.90 11.92 -9.31
C LEU A 258 -26.87 10.77 -10.31
N SER A 259 -26.53 11.08 -11.55
CA SER A 259 -26.43 10.18 -12.68
C SER A 259 -24.97 9.99 -13.12
N TRP A 260 -24.73 9.09 -14.07
CA TRP A 260 -23.41 8.95 -14.71
C TRP A 260 -22.93 10.28 -15.32
N ASP A 261 -23.81 11.01 -15.99
CA ASP A 261 -23.50 12.27 -16.67
C ASP A 261 -23.03 13.34 -15.67
N ASP A 262 -23.66 13.40 -14.48
CA ASP A 262 -23.23 14.34 -13.42
C ASP A 262 -21.78 14.10 -13.00
N PHE A 263 -21.36 12.83 -12.90
CA PHE A 263 -19.99 12.48 -12.53
C PHE A 263 -18.99 12.64 -13.70
N GLU A 264 -19.43 12.41 -14.94
CA GLU A 264 -18.62 12.68 -16.14
C GLU A 264 -18.30 14.15 -16.28
N ASP A 265 -19.29 15.03 -16.09
CA ASP A 265 -19.13 16.49 -16.16
C ASP A 265 -18.12 17.02 -15.11
N MET A 266 -17.89 16.26 -14.05
CA MET A 266 -16.91 16.55 -13.00
C MET A 266 -15.52 15.94 -13.24
N ASP A 267 -15.28 15.32 -14.39
CA ASP A 267 -14.07 14.57 -14.74
C ASP A 267 -13.80 13.32 -13.84
N MET A 268 -14.77 12.91 -13.01
CA MET A 268 -14.62 11.81 -12.03
C MET A 268 -14.60 10.41 -12.68
N LEU A 269 -14.97 10.31 -13.95
CA LEU A 269 -15.05 9.06 -14.73
C LEU A 269 -14.10 9.10 -15.94
N SER A 270 -12.92 9.71 -15.77
CA SER A 270 -11.93 9.86 -16.84
C SER A 270 -10.55 9.34 -16.44
N GLY A 271 -9.72 9.02 -17.45
CA GLY A 271 -8.33 8.62 -17.25
C GLY A 271 -8.17 7.42 -16.31
N ILE A 272 -7.32 7.57 -15.30
CA ILE A 272 -7.00 6.49 -14.37
C ILE A 272 -8.20 6.03 -13.53
N TYR A 273 -9.10 6.96 -13.19
CA TYR A 273 -10.24 6.70 -12.33
C TYR A 273 -11.30 5.79 -12.95
N TYR A 274 -11.34 5.68 -14.28
CA TYR A 274 -12.31 4.86 -15.01
C TYR A 274 -11.69 3.65 -15.73
N LYS A 275 -10.36 3.64 -15.92
CA LYS A 275 -9.65 2.63 -16.72
C LYS A 275 -9.92 1.19 -16.26
N ALA A 276 -9.92 0.94 -14.95
CA ALA A 276 -10.23 -0.40 -14.42
C ALA A 276 -11.68 -0.82 -14.70
N PHE A 277 -12.65 0.09 -14.56
CA PHE A 277 -14.05 -0.21 -14.82
C PHE A 277 -14.34 -0.41 -16.31
N SER A 278 -13.75 0.41 -17.19
CA SER A 278 -13.88 0.21 -18.64
C SER A 278 -13.33 -1.14 -19.08
N LEU A 279 -12.17 -1.54 -18.53
CA LEU A 279 -11.61 -2.86 -18.83
C LEU A 279 -12.45 -3.99 -18.24
N PHE A 280 -13.02 -3.81 -17.05
CA PHE A 280 -13.97 -4.77 -16.47
C PHE A 280 -15.19 -4.99 -17.38
N LEU A 281 -15.79 -3.91 -17.90
CA LEU A 281 -16.92 -3.99 -18.82
C LEU A 281 -16.53 -4.73 -20.11
N GLU A 282 -15.37 -4.43 -20.68
CA GLU A 282 -14.84 -5.11 -21.87
C GLU A 282 -14.62 -6.61 -21.61
N LEU A 283 -13.85 -6.95 -20.57
CA LEU A 283 -13.47 -8.33 -20.25
C LEU A 283 -14.65 -9.21 -19.86
N THR A 284 -15.69 -8.61 -19.29
CA THR A 284 -16.92 -9.32 -18.93
C THR A 284 -17.95 -9.32 -20.05
N GLU A 285 -17.74 -8.62 -21.16
CA GLU A 285 -18.75 -8.36 -22.19
C GLU A 285 -20.04 -7.80 -21.57
N SER A 286 -19.93 -6.64 -20.92
CA SER A 286 -21.04 -5.96 -20.28
C SER A 286 -21.13 -4.51 -20.75
N GLU A 287 -22.35 -3.98 -20.84
CA GLU A 287 -22.58 -2.56 -21.07
C GLU A 287 -22.55 -1.79 -19.74
N ARG A 288 -22.27 -0.49 -19.81
CA ARG A 288 -22.37 0.39 -18.64
C ARG A 288 -23.81 0.33 -18.11
N PRO A 289 -24.01 0.06 -16.80
CA PRO A 289 -25.37 -0.06 -16.28
C PRO A 289 -26.05 1.30 -16.20
N GLU A 290 -27.39 1.32 -16.18
CA GLU A 290 -28.15 2.58 -16.13
C GLU A 290 -27.94 3.38 -14.84
N SER A 291 -27.66 2.70 -13.73
CA SER A 291 -27.56 3.31 -12.39
C SER A 291 -26.27 2.92 -11.66
N ILE A 292 -25.84 3.80 -10.75
CA ILE A 292 -24.65 3.64 -9.89
C ILE A 292 -24.84 2.52 -8.86
N ASP A 293 -26.07 2.25 -8.43
CA ASP A 293 -26.41 1.18 -7.48
C ASP A 293 -26.60 -0.20 -8.13
N SER A 294 -26.21 -0.36 -9.39
CA SER A 294 -26.30 -1.62 -10.14
C SER A 294 -25.44 -2.73 -9.55
N SER A 295 -25.95 -3.97 -9.63
CA SER A 295 -25.21 -5.20 -9.34
C SER A 295 -23.88 -5.31 -10.08
N LEU A 296 -23.78 -4.71 -11.27
CA LEU A 296 -22.57 -4.75 -12.07
C LEU A 296 -21.45 -3.88 -11.47
N VAL A 297 -21.81 -2.73 -10.87
CA VAL A 297 -20.87 -1.88 -10.11
C VAL A 297 -20.46 -2.59 -8.81
N ALA A 298 -21.40 -3.25 -8.14
CA ALA A 298 -21.11 -4.02 -6.93
C ALA A 298 -20.14 -5.18 -7.20
N LEU A 299 -20.33 -5.91 -8.30
CA LEU A 299 -19.44 -6.99 -8.74
C LEU A 299 -18.04 -6.46 -9.09
N PHE A 300 -17.95 -5.31 -9.76
CA PHE A 300 -16.68 -4.67 -10.06
C PHE A 300 -15.86 -4.40 -8.79
N LEU A 301 -16.47 -3.75 -7.79
CA LEU A 301 -15.81 -3.45 -6.51
C LEU A 301 -15.35 -4.72 -5.77
N LEU A 302 -16.14 -5.79 -5.83
CA LEU A 302 -15.77 -7.09 -5.25
C LEU A 302 -14.59 -7.74 -5.98
N ILE A 303 -14.54 -7.63 -7.32
CA ILE A 303 -13.39 -8.11 -8.11
C ILE A 303 -12.12 -7.34 -7.75
N LEU A 304 -12.20 -6.02 -7.56
CA LEU A 304 -11.04 -5.24 -7.11
C LEU A 304 -10.55 -5.72 -5.73
N ASP A 305 -11.47 -5.95 -4.78
CA ASP A 305 -11.11 -6.48 -3.45
C ASP A 305 -10.41 -7.84 -3.53
N LEU A 306 -10.92 -8.77 -4.34
CA LEU A 306 -10.28 -10.07 -4.59
C LEU A 306 -8.90 -9.94 -5.26
N ALA A 307 -8.75 -9.01 -6.20
CA ALA A 307 -7.51 -8.81 -6.94
C ALA A 307 -6.37 -8.32 -6.04
N MET A 308 -6.65 -7.38 -5.13
CA MET A 308 -5.66 -6.81 -4.19
C MET A 308 -5.42 -7.65 -2.93
N ASN A 309 -6.15 -8.75 -2.75
CA ASN A 309 -5.99 -9.68 -1.63
C ASN A 309 -5.52 -11.07 -2.10
N PRO A 310 -4.30 -11.19 -2.64
CA PRO A 310 -3.71 -12.49 -2.89
C PRO A 310 -3.44 -13.27 -1.61
N THR A 311 -3.34 -14.59 -1.75
CA THR A 311 -3.27 -15.52 -0.62
C THR A 311 -2.01 -16.38 -0.64
N ASP A 312 -1.40 -16.56 -1.81
CA ASP A 312 -0.14 -17.29 -1.97
C ASP A 312 1.04 -16.44 -1.45
N GLY A 313 1.95 -17.08 -0.73
CA GLY A 313 3.12 -16.43 -0.14
C GLY A 313 2.82 -15.57 1.08
N PHE A 314 1.58 -15.10 1.26
CA PHE A 314 1.03 -14.56 2.51
C PHE A 314 -0.50 -14.44 2.43
N PRO A 315 -1.27 -14.87 3.45
CA PRO A 315 -0.83 -15.51 4.69
C PRO A 315 -0.58 -17.02 4.54
N PHE A 316 -0.85 -17.62 3.37
CA PHE A 316 -0.64 -19.04 3.13
C PHE A 316 0.70 -19.30 2.44
N GLU A 317 1.11 -20.57 2.44
CA GLU A 317 2.23 -21.05 1.64
C GLU A 317 1.98 -20.87 0.13
N ILE A 318 3.06 -20.81 -0.64
CA ILE A 318 2.98 -20.85 -2.10
C ILE A 318 2.52 -22.25 -2.53
N ILE A 319 1.33 -22.35 -3.11
CA ILE A 319 0.77 -23.63 -3.57
C ILE A 319 1.56 -24.16 -4.77
N HIS A 320 1.78 -23.30 -5.78
CA HIS A 320 2.48 -23.64 -7.01
C HIS A 320 3.45 -22.53 -7.39
N HIS A 321 4.75 -22.80 -7.24
CA HIS A 321 5.80 -21.80 -7.50
C HIS A 321 5.85 -21.35 -8.96
N GLU A 322 5.54 -22.24 -9.91
CA GLU A 322 5.49 -21.90 -11.35
C GLU A 322 4.48 -20.80 -11.64
N SER A 323 3.30 -20.85 -11.01
CA SER A 323 2.21 -19.88 -11.22
C SER A 323 2.19 -18.75 -10.18
N PHE A 324 3.29 -18.53 -9.46
CA PHE A 324 3.32 -17.58 -8.35
C PHE A 324 3.11 -16.14 -8.81
N ILE A 325 3.71 -15.73 -9.93
CA ILE A 325 3.51 -14.39 -10.50
C ILE A 325 2.02 -14.16 -10.78
N GLU A 326 1.35 -15.11 -11.43
CA GLU A 326 -0.06 -15.04 -11.77
C GLU A 326 -0.97 -15.07 -10.54
N SER A 327 -0.57 -15.82 -9.51
CA SER A 327 -1.37 -15.97 -8.29
C SER A 327 -1.30 -14.73 -7.39
N VAL A 328 -0.28 -13.89 -7.52
CA VAL A 328 -0.10 -12.72 -6.65
C VAL A 328 -0.05 -11.35 -7.34
N ASP A 329 0.22 -11.25 -8.65
CA ASP A 329 0.17 -9.99 -9.40
C ASP A 329 -1.28 -9.50 -9.49
N PRO A 330 -1.64 -8.35 -8.88
CA PRO A 330 -3.03 -7.89 -8.80
C PRO A 330 -3.65 -7.61 -10.18
N GLY A 331 -2.84 -7.19 -11.16
CA GLY A 331 -3.32 -6.94 -12.50
C GLY A 331 -3.66 -8.22 -13.26
N ILE A 332 -2.86 -9.28 -13.06
CA ILE A 332 -3.15 -10.60 -13.61
C ILE A 332 -4.36 -11.22 -12.92
N ARG A 333 -4.44 -11.12 -11.58
CA ARG A 333 -5.60 -11.59 -10.81
C ARG A 333 -6.89 -10.92 -11.26
N PHE A 334 -6.90 -9.60 -11.42
CA PHE A 334 -8.05 -8.86 -11.96
C PHE A 334 -8.50 -9.42 -13.31
N LEU A 335 -7.56 -9.63 -14.24
CA LEU A 335 -7.85 -10.19 -15.56
C LEU A 335 -8.50 -11.57 -15.43
N PHE A 336 -7.94 -12.46 -14.61
CA PHE A 336 -8.46 -13.82 -14.43
C PHE A 336 -9.84 -13.83 -13.77
N LEU A 337 -10.08 -12.99 -12.77
CA LEU A 337 -11.38 -12.83 -12.13
C LEU A 337 -12.45 -12.40 -13.15
N CYS A 338 -12.17 -11.37 -13.96
CA CYS A 338 -13.08 -10.92 -15.00
C CYS A 338 -13.37 -12.04 -16.02
N ARG A 339 -12.34 -12.79 -16.41
CA ARG A 339 -12.49 -13.93 -17.34
C ARG A 339 -13.30 -15.07 -16.73
N MET A 340 -13.21 -15.31 -15.42
CA MET A 340 -14.06 -16.30 -14.75
C MET A 340 -15.53 -15.88 -14.74
N VAL A 341 -15.83 -14.59 -14.52
CA VAL A 341 -17.19 -14.07 -14.66
C VAL A 341 -17.71 -14.28 -16.08
N PHE A 342 -16.92 -13.93 -17.10
CA PHE A 342 -17.33 -14.08 -18.49
C PHE A 342 -17.56 -15.55 -18.89
N LEU A 343 -16.59 -16.43 -18.62
CA LEU A 343 -16.56 -17.78 -19.16
C LEU A 343 -17.37 -18.79 -18.36
N LYS A 344 -17.50 -18.59 -17.04
CA LYS A 344 -18.07 -19.60 -16.13
C LYS A 344 -19.26 -19.12 -15.32
N TYR A 345 -19.29 -17.85 -14.93
CA TYR A 345 -20.28 -17.33 -13.99
C TYR A 345 -20.94 -16.02 -14.45
N PRO A 346 -21.51 -15.95 -15.67
CA PRO A 346 -22.11 -14.72 -16.19
C PRO A 346 -23.32 -14.24 -15.37
N GLU A 347 -23.95 -15.13 -14.60
CA GLU A 347 -25.04 -14.81 -13.67
C GLU A 347 -24.62 -13.83 -12.56
N LEU A 348 -23.33 -13.78 -12.21
CA LEU A 348 -22.81 -12.90 -11.17
C LEU A 348 -23.03 -11.42 -11.46
N LYS A 349 -23.13 -11.05 -12.75
CA LYS A 349 -23.39 -9.67 -13.20
C LYS A 349 -24.68 -9.06 -12.63
N ASN A 350 -25.64 -9.91 -12.23
CA ASN A 350 -26.94 -9.51 -11.69
C ASN A 350 -27.19 -10.04 -10.27
N TYR A 351 -26.15 -10.54 -9.61
CA TYR A 351 -26.29 -11.28 -8.35
C TYR A 351 -26.41 -10.36 -7.13
N ILE A 352 -25.49 -9.40 -7.00
CA ILE A 352 -25.37 -8.55 -5.81
C ILE A 352 -26.38 -7.41 -5.88
N LYS A 353 -27.43 -7.44 -5.06
CA LYS A 353 -28.51 -6.45 -5.03
C LYS A 353 -28.61 -5.77 -3.68
N ASP A 354 -28.43 -6.54 -2.62
CA ASP A 354 -28.63 -6.08 -1.25
C ASP A 354 -27.33 -5.64 -0.59
N TYR A 355 -26.18 -5.77 -1.25
CA TYR A 355 -24.85 -5.43 -0.69
C TYR A 355 -24.60 -6.13 0.66
N SER A 356 -25.04 -7.38 0.79
CA SER A 356 -25.09 -8.11 2.04
C SER A 356 -23.85 -8.96 2.29
N TYR A 357 -23.67 -9.37 3.55
CA TYR A 357 -22.66 -10.35 3.94
C TYR A 357 -22.73 -11.62 3.08
N SER A 358 -23.94 -12.19 2.91
CA SER A 358 -24.13 -13.44 2.18
C SER A 358 -23.74 -13.32 0.71
N GLU A 359 -24.10 -12.20 0.07
CA GLU A 359 -23.73 -11.95 -1.33
C GLU A 359 -22.21 -11.81 -1.47
N TYR A 360 -21.55 -11.08 -0.57
CA TYR A 360 -20.10 -11.00 -0.56
C TYR A 360 -19.47 -12.39 -0.40
N PHE A 361 -19.91 -13.14 0.61
CA PHE A 361 -19.36 -14.46 0.94
C PHE A 361 -19.48 -15.41 -0.25
N GLU A 362 -20.67 -15.55 -0.83
CA GLU A 362 -20.94 -16.49 -1.92
C GLU A 362 -20.15 -16.16 -3.18
N VAL A 363 -20.11 -14.88 -3.59
CA VAL A 363 -19.41 -14.47 -4.81
C VAL A 363 -17.89 -14.57 -4.63
N SER A 364 -17.36 -14.11 -3.48
CA SER A 364 -15.92 -14.18 -3.20
C SER A 364 -15.41 -15.62 -3.12
N GLN A 365 -16.16 -16.52 -2.46
CA GLN A 365 -15.84 -17.94 -2.39
C GLN A 365 -15.89 -18.61 -3.77
N LEU A 366 -16.92 -18.33 -4.56
CA LEU A 366 -17.08 -18.90 -5.90
C LEU A 366 -15.93 -18.52 -6.83
N LEU A 367 -15.57 -17.23 -6.86
CA LEU A 367 -14.49 -16.73 -7.71
C LEU A 367 -13.11 -17.19 -7.22
N SER A 368 -12.85 -17.18 -5.91
CA SER A 368 -11.56 -17.65 -5.36
C SER A 368 -11.34 -19.14 -5.65
N LYS A 369 -12.38 -19.97 -5.48
CA LYS A 369 -12.36 -21.39 -5.87
C LYS A 369 -12.11 -21.58 -7.36
N ALA A 370 -12.63 -20.70 -8.22
CA ALA A 370 -12.40 -20.76 -9.65
C ALA A 370 -10.94 -20.46 -10.04
N LEU A 371 -10.24 -19.66 -9.22
CA LEU A 371 -8.80 -19.42 -9.32
C LEU A 371 -7.94 -20.42 -8.54
N VAL A 372 -8.56 -21.40 -7.88
CA VAL A 372 -7.86 -22.42 -7.08
C VAL A 372 -7.04 -21.79 -5.95
N CYS A 373 -7.56 -20.72 -5.34
CA CYS A 373 -6.95 -20.06 -4.19
C CYS A 373 -7.94 -19.92 -3.02
N PRO A 374 -7.44 -19.81 -1.78
CA PRO A 374 -8.25 -19.34 -0.65
C PRO A 374 -8.89 -17.97 -0.95
N SER A 375 -10.03 -17.69 -0.31
CA SER A 375 -10.69 -16.40 -0.41
C SER A 375 -10.09 -15.36 0.54
N PRO A 376 -10.37 -14.06 0.34
CA PRO A 376 -10.00 -13.03 1.30
C PRO A 376 -10.55 -13.28 2.72
N LEU A 377 -11.69 -13.96 2.86
CA LEU A 377 -12.23 -14.31 4.18
C LEU A 377 -11.48 -15.47 4.83
N ASP A 378 -10.95 -16.41 4.04
CA ASP A 378 -10.09 -17.47 4.56
C ASP A 378 -8.77 -16.89 5.07
N SER A 379 -8.20 -15.91 4.35
CA SER A 379 -7.05 -15.13 4.81
C SER A 379 -7.34 -14.38 6.09
N ALA A 380 -8.46 -13.64 6.14
CA ALA A 380 -8.85 -12.90 7.34
C ALA A 380 -9.05 -13.85 8.54
N ALA A 381 -9.70 -14.99 8.34
CA ALA A 381 -9.90 -16.00 9.38
C ALA A 381 -8.57 -16.52 9.94
N LEU A 382 -7.60 -16.86 9.07
CA LEU A 382 -6.28 -17.32 9.49
C LEU A 382 -5.51 -16.25 10.29
N ILE A 383 -5.57 -15.00 9.84
CA ILE A 383 -4.88 -13.88 10.51
C ILE A 383 -5.52 -13.60 11.88
N VAL A 384 -6.85 -13.67 11.99
CA VAL A 384 -7.56 -13.55 13.27
C VAL A 384 -7.19 -14.70 14.20
N GLU A 385 -7.14 -15.93 13.69
CA GLU A 385 -6.69 -17.09 14.46
C GLU A 385 -5.27 -16.89 15.01
N TRP A 386 -4.36 -16.33 14.20
CA TRP A 386 -3.02 -16.02 14.69
C TRP A 386 -3.03 -14.98 15.80
N ALA A 387 -3.82 -13.91 15.65
CA ALA A 387 -3.95 -12.85 16.65
C ALA A 387 -4.52 -13.34 18.00
N GLU A 388 -5.33 -14.40 17.98
CA GLU A 388 -5.92 -15.01 19.18
C GLU A 388 -5.00 -16.05 19.84
N ASN A 389 -4.17 -16.75 19.05
CA ASN A 389 -3.47 -17.95 19.52
C ASN A 389 -1.94 -17.82 19.56
N GLN A 390 -1.34 -16.92 18.78
CA GLN A 390 0.11 -16.75 18.75
C GLN A 390 0.55 -15.74 19.82
N PRO A 391 1.39 -16.13 20.80
CA PRO A 391 1.72 -15.27 21.94
C PRO A 391 2.27 -13.89 21.55
N SER A 392 3.10 -13.83 20.51
CA SER A 392 3.68 -12.58 19.98
C SER A 392 2.64 -11.65 19.38
N LEU A 393 1.61 -12.19 18.72
CA LEU A 393 0.52 -11.38 18.16
C LEU A 393 -0.52 -11.01 19.23
N VAL A 394 -0.76 -11.87 20.22
CA VAL A 394 -1.57 -11.52 21.39
C VAL A 394 -0.93 -10.34 22.15
N GLU A 395 0.39 -10.31 22.27
CA GLU A 395 1.11 -9.16 22.83
C GLU A 395 0.99 -7.93 21.93
N LEU A 396 1.19 -8.08 20.62
CA LEU A 396 1.03 -6.99 19.66
C LEU A 396 -0.37 -6.34 19.72
N MET A 397 -1.43 -7.14 19.87
CA MET A 397 -2.79 -6.60 19.97
C MET A 397 -3.05 -5.86 21.30
N LYS A 398 -2.29 -6.16 22.37
CA LYS A 398 -2.31 -5.35 23.60
C LYS A 398 -1.57 -4.02 23.41
N GLU A 399 -0.47 -4.02 22.67
CA GLU A 399 0.21 -2.78 22.28
C GLU A 399 -0.73 -1.89 21.46
N GLU A 400 -1.45 -2.49 20.51
CA GLU A 400 -2.46 -1.79 19.68
C GLU A 400 -3.56 -1.16 20.53
N GLU A 401 -4.14 -1.92 21.46
CA GLU A 401 -5.21 -1.46 22.33
C GLU A 401 -4.78 -0.23 23.15
N ASN A 402 -3.58 -0.26 23.72
CA ASN A 402 -3.04 0.82 24.58
C ASN A 402 -2.33 1.94 23.81
N PHE A 403 -2.01 1.71 22.53
CA PHE A 403 -1.12 2.54 21.72
C PHE A 403 0.30 2.70 22.28
N ASP A 404 0.77 1.70 23.01
CA ASP A 404 2.11 1.64 23.59
C ASP A 404 2.88 0.50 22.93
N PHE A 405 3.64 0.85 21.89
CA PHE A 405 4.38 -0.12 21.09
C PHE A 405 5.84 -0.20 21.53
N GLY A 406 6.38 -1.42 21.52
CA GLY A 406 7.80 -1.66 21.77
C GLY A 406 8.70 -0.93 20.77
N ASP A 407 9.91 -0.56 21.21
CA ASP A 407 10.84 0.28 20.42
C ASP A 407 11.43 -0.43 19.20
N VAL A 408 11.61 -1.75 19.29
CA VAL A 408 12.24 -2.56 18.23
C VAL A 408 11.26 -2.74 17.08
N ASN A 409 11.66 -2.32 15.88
CA ASN A 409 10.85 -2.41 14.66
C ASN A 409 9.45 -1.79 14.82
N GLN A 410 9.34 -0.72 15.60
CA GLN A 410 8.07 -0.10 15.99
C GLN A 410 7.11 0.19 14.82
N PRO A 411 7.55 0.70 13.64
CA PRO A 411 6.65 0.90 12.51
C PRO A 411 6.01 -0.40 12.02
N ILE A 412 6.73 -1.51 12.09
CA ILE A 412 6.26 -2.82 11.64
C ILE A 412 5.17 -3.32 12.58
N ARG A 413 5.41 -3.16 13.90
CA ARG A 413 4.41 -3.46 14.95
C ARG A 413 3.15 -2.64 14.75
N LEU A 414 3.28 -1.32 14.62
CA LEU A 414 2.14 -0.43 14.43
C LEU A 414 1.34 -0.80 13.17
N ILE A 415 1.97 -0.87 12.00
CA ILE A 415 1.26 -1.15 10.74
C ILE A 415 0.65 -2.55 10.73
N PHE A 416 1.38 -3.57 11.20
CA PHE A 416 0.85 -4.93 11.22
C PHE A 416 -0.31 -5.09 12.21
N SER A 417 -0.27 -4.43 13.37
CA SER A 417 -1.39 -4.42 14.32
C SER A 417 -2.65 -3.79 13.73
N ARG A 418 -2.51 -2.72 12.94
CA ARG A 418 -3.63 -2.09 12.23
C ARG A 418 -4.18 -2.98 11.12
N PHE A 419 -3.31 -3.69 10.41
CA PHE A 419 -3.72 -4.70 9.44
C PHE A 419 -4.51 -5.83 10.10
N ILE A 420 -4.05 -6.37 11.22
CA ILE A 420 -4.77 -7.41 11.98
C ILE A 420 -6.14 -6.88 12.44
N ARG A 421 -6.18 -5.66 13.01
CA ARG A 421 -7.45 -5.03 13.43
C ARG A 421 -8.42 -4.89 12.25
N PHE A 422 -7.92 -4.52 11.07
CA PHE A 422 -8.71 -4.45 9.84
C PHE A 422 -9.23 -5.84 9.43
N GLN A 423 -8.42 -6.89 9.49
CA GLN A 423 -8.87 -8.25 9.18
C GLN A 423 -9.92 -8.77 10.17
N GLN A 424 -9.79 -8.47 11.46
CA GLN A 424 -10.79 -8.81 12.48
C GLN A 424 -12.16 -8.22 12.14
N ASP A 425 -12.21 -6.94 11.82
CA ASP A 425 -13.47 -6.29 11.45
C ASP A 425 -13.97 -6.72 10.07
N LYS A 426 -13.08 -6.95 9.10
CA LYS A 426 -13.41 -7.43 7.75
C LYS A 426 -13.98 -8.85 7.76
N LEU A 427 -13.50 -9.72 8.64
CA LEU A 427 -14.06 -11.07 8.79
C LEU A 427 -15.53 -11.05 9.21
N ILE A 428 -15.89 -10.09 10.07
CA ILE A 428 -17.25 -9.93 10.61
C ILE A 428 -18.13 -9.12 9.65
N ASN A 429 -17.56 -8.16 8.93
CA ASN A 429 -18.30 -7.16 8.13
C ASN A 429 -17.72 -6.97 6.72
N PRO A 430 -17.47 -8.03 5.95
CA PRO A 430 -16.81 -7.91 4.65
C PRO A 430 -17.59 -7.04 3.67
N GLU A 431 -18.93 -7.05 3.74
CA GLU A 431 -19.79 -6.23 2.91
C GLU A 431 -19.60 -4.73 3.13
N TYR A 432 -19.27 -4.34 4.38
CA TYR A 432 -18.96 -2.95 4.70
C TYR A 432 -17.67 -2.51 4.02
N PHE A 433 -16.59 -3.29 4.14
CA PHE A 433 -15.30 -2.90 3.57
C PHE A 433 -15.27 -2.97 2.04
N CYS A 434 -16.06 -3.88 1.44
CA CYS A 434 -16.17 -4.00 -0.01
C CYS A 434 -17.00 -2.87 -0.64
N TRP A 435 -18.09 -2.46 0.01
CA TRP A 435 -19.07 -1.51 -0.52
C TRP A 435 -19.33 -0.34 0.43
N THR A 436 -18.28 0.17 1.08
CA THR A 436 -18.39 1.21 2.11
C THR A 436 -19.10 2.47 1.63
N GLY A 437 -19.06 2.80 0.33
CA GLY A 437 -19.83 3.92 -0.24
C GLY A 437 -21.34 3.78 -0.01
N VAL A 438 -21.87 2.56 -0.13
CA VAL A 438 -23.28 2.21 0.16
C VAL A 438 -23.56 2.31 1.66
N TYR A 439 -22.62 1.89 2.49
CA TYR A 439 -22.76 1.87 3.95
C TYR A 439 -22.42 3.19 4.63
N SER A 440 -21.96 4.18 3.88
CA SER A 440 -21.59 5.50 4.39
C SER A 440 -22.57 6.60 4.00
N ALA A 441 -23.64 6.28 3.28
CA ALA A 441 -24.71 7.22 3.02
C ALA A 441 -26.06 6.51 2.81
N GLY A 442 -27.14 7.28 2.79
CA GLY A 442 -28.49 6.74 2.53
C GLY A 442 -28.98 5.73 3.59
N ALA A 443 -29.83 4.80 3.16
CA ALA A 443 -30.59 3.92 4.06
C ALA A 443 -29.76 2.83 4.77
N LYS A 444 -28.56 2.50 4.25
CA LYS A 444 -27.67 1.49 4.83
C LYS A 444 -26.64 2.06 5.81
N CYS A 445 -26.51 3.39 5.88
CA CYS A 445 -25.68 4.04 6.88
C CYS A 445 -26.25 3.82 8.28
N SER A 446 -25.48 3.13 9.13
CA SER A 446 -25.86 2.82 10.51
C SER A 446 -24.80 3.30 11.50
N GLU A 447 -25.12 3.32 12.80
CA GLU A 447 -24.13 3.60 13.85
C GLU A 447 -22.94 2.64 13.81
N LYS A 448 -23.18 1.38 13.43
CA LYS A 448 -22.13 0.38 13.21
C LYS A 448 -21.18 0.81 12.09
N SER A 449 -21.72 1.33 10.99
CA SER A 449 -20.93 1.81 9.85
C SER A 449 -20.09 3.03 10.22
N VAL A 450 -20.65 3.97 10.98
CA VAL A 450 -19.91 5.13 11.52
C VAL A 450 -18.74 4.66 12.40
N ARG A 451 -19.00 3.71 13.32
CA ARG A 451 -17.96 3.16 14.20
C ARG A 451 -16.85 2.47 13.42
N LEU A 452 -17.20 1.63 12.43
CA LEU A 452 -16.21 0.95 11.58
C LEU A 452 -15.35 1.97 10.81
N PHE A 453 -15.96 3.02 10.27
CA PHE A 453 -15.21 4.08 9.59
C PHE A 453 -14.23 4.77 10.54
N SER A 454 -14.72 5.23 11.70
CA SER A 454 -13.91 5.92 12.72
C SER A 454 -12.78 5.05 13.27
N GLU A 455 -13.00 3.74 13.41
CA GLU A 455 -11.95 2.82 13.86
C GLU A 455 -10.78 2.79 12.88
N HIS A 456 -11.08 2.80 11.57
CA HIS A 456 -10.10 2.59 10.50
C HIS A 456 -9.63 3.88 9.81
N GLU A 457 -9.82 5.05 10.40
CA GLU A 457 -9.22 6.28 9.87
C GLU A 457 -7.68 6.22 9.85
N ALA A 458 -7.07 6.98 8.94
CA ALA A 458 -5.61 7.09 8.82
C ALA A 458 -4.97 7.52 10.13
N LEU A 459 -3.87 6.87 10.52
CA LEU A 459 -3.18 7.13 11.79
C LEU A 459 -2.68 8.56 11.92
N PHE A 460 -2.17 9.09 10.81
CA PHE A 460 -1.53 10.39 10.73
C PHE A 460 -2.18 11.21 9.63
N LYS A 461 -2.44 12.48 9.91
CA LYS A 461 -3.04 13.43 8.97
C LYS A 461 -2.38 14.78 9.05
N ASP A 462 -2.40 15.53 7.95
CA ASP A 462 -2.02 16.93 8.00
C ASP A 462 -3.12 17.79 8.61
N LYS A 463 -2.76 19.03 8.96
CA LYS A 463 -3.71 20.09 9.30
C LYS A 463 -3.52 21.26 8.33
N ILE A 464 -4.27 22.34 8.57
CA ILE A 464 -4.25 23.55 7.74
C ILE A 464 -2.87 24.22 7.62
N ASP A 465 -1.95 23.94 8.55
CA ASP A 465 -0.56 24.40 8.54
C ASP A 465 0.35 23.53 7.66
N GLY A 466 -0.12 22.36 7.20
CA GLY A 466 0.62 21.39 6.39
C GLY A 466 1.49 20.42 7.20
N ASP A 467 1.60 20.62 8.52
CA ASP A 467 2.33 19.74 9.43
C ASP A 467 1.54 18.45 9.66
N ILE A 468 2.24 17.34 9.93
CA ILE A 468 1.61 16.06 10.22
C ILE A 468 1.37 15.91 11.72
N TYR A 469 0.20 15.36 12.06
CA TYR A 469 -0.20 15.07 13.44
C TYR A 469 -0.76 13.65 13.56
N PRO A 470 -0.64 13.01 14.73
CA PRO A 470 -1.47 11.86 15.02
C PRO A 470 -2.94 12.27 15.05
N ARG A 471 -3.81 11.39 14.54
CA ARG A 471 -5.25 11.56 14.73
C ARG A 471 -5.60 11.42 16.21
N ILE A 472 -6.83 11.82 16.53
CA ILE A 472 -7.39 11.56 17.86
C ILE A 472 -7.83 10.10 17.90
N PHE A 473 -7.34 9.36 18.89
CA PHE A 473 -7.77 7.99 19.18
C PHE A 473 -8.67 7.99 20.42
N PRO A 474 -10.00 7.86 20.27
CA PRO A 474 -10.91 7.85 21.41
C PRO A 474 -10.52 6.76 22.42
N GLY A 475 -10.41 7.13 23.69
CA GLY A 475 -10.07 6.21 24.77
C GLY A 475 -8.59 5.86 24.92
N LYS A 476 -7.70 6.34 24.04
CA LYS A 476 -6.25 6.15 24.16
C LYS A 476 -5.58 7.36 24.81
N GLU A 477 -4.49 7.13 25.53
CA GLU A 477 -3.74 8.17 26.22
C GLU A 477 -2.96 9.03 25.22
N GLN A 478 -3.14 10.36 25.29
CA GLN A 478 -2.53 11.29 24.32
C GLN A 478 -1.00 11.24 24.34
N GLU A 479 -0.39 11.04 25.52
CA GLU A 479 1.07 10.95 25.65
C GLU A 479 1.63 9.71 24.95
N LEU A 480 0.96 8.56 25.06
CA LEU A 480 1.34 7.32 24.37
C LEU A 480 1.16 7.46 22.84
N VAL A 481 0.07 8.11 22.42
CA VAL A 481 -0.16 8.45 21.00
C VAL A 481 0.96 9.31 20.44
N GLN A 482 1.34 10.37 21.15
CA GLN A 482 2.42 11.25 20.71
C GLN A 482 3.78 10.53 20.70
N SER A 483 4.09 9.74 21.74
CA SER A 483 5.31 8.94 21.81
C SER A 483 5.43 7.96 20.65
N THR A 484 4.36 7.23 20.34
CA THR A 484 4.28 6.31 19.20
C THR A 484 4.45 7.05 17.87
N PHE A 485 3.87 8.23 17.72
CA PHE A 485 4.06 9.10 16.54
C PHE A 485 5.51 9.54 16.37
N ASP A 486 6.14 10.07 17.42
CA ASP A 486 7.51 10.58 17.38
C ASP A 486 8.51 9.46 17.04
N LYS A 487 8.32 8.28 17.64
CA LYS A 487 9.11 7.07 17.33
C LYS A 487 8.88 6.60 15.90
N PHE A 488 7.65 6.61 15.42
CA PHE A 488 7.35 6.18 14.06
C PHE A 488 8.12 7.02 13.03
N TYR A 489 8.07 8.35 13.16
CA TYR A 489 8.73 9.23 12.21
C TYR A 489 10.26 9.25 12.33
N SER A 490 10.83 8.92 13.49
CA SER A 490 12.30 8.74 13.59
C SER A 490 12.79 7.52 12.80
N TRP A 491 12.01 6.43 12.79
CA TRP A 491 12.26 5.29 11.91
C TRP A 491 12.07 5.64 10.43
N VAL A 492 10.99 6.36 10.08
CA VAL A 492 10.75 6.79 8.68
C VAL A 492 11.91 7.65 8.17
N ALA A 493 12.42 8.59 8.98
CA ALA A 493 13.61 9.37 8.65
C ALA A 493 14.86 8.48 8.46
N THR A 494 15.04 7.46 9.30
CA THR A 494 16.15 6.50 9.16
C THR A 494 16.05 5.68 7.87
N TYR A 495 14.85 5.23 7.49
CA TYR A 495 14.62 4.56 6.21
C TYR A 495 14.90 5.49 5.03
N ASN A 496 14.48 6.77 5.13
CA ASN A 496 14.83 7.82 4.18
C ASN A 496 16.33 7.96 3.97
N LEU A 497 17.09 8.22 5.02
CA LEU A 497 18.55 8.35 4.93
C LEU A 497 19.21 7.04 4.42
N SER A 498 18.69 5.87 4.78
CA SER A 498 19.20 4.59 4.28
C SER A 498 19.03 4.45 2.76
N ARG A 499 17.86 4.84 2.22
CA ARG A 499 17.63 4.89 0.76
C ARG A 499 18.59 5.86 0.09
N GLN A 500 18.72 7.07 0.64
CA GLN A 500 19.62 8.08 0.08
C GLN A 500 21.06 7.56 0.01
N TRP A 501 21.52 6.87 1.06
CA TRP A 501 22.86 6.27 1.10
C TRP A 501 23.06 5.23 -0.02
N ILE A 502 22.08 4.37 -0.25
CA ILE A 502 22.19 3.29 -1.24
C ILE A 502 22.23 3.86 -2.67
N ILE A 503 21.29 4.74 -3.04
CA ILE A 503 21.03 5.07 -4.45
C ILE A 503 21.09 6.55 -4.84
N GLU A 504 21.01 7.51 -3.91
CA GLU A 504 20.93 8.94 -4.24
C GLU A 504 22.31 9.60 -4.21
N ASP A 505 22.68 10.24 -5.30
CA ASP A 505 23.95 10.95 -5.42
C ASP A 505 23.91 12.30 -4.67
N GLY A 506 25.08 12.83 -4.32
CA GLY A 506 25.21 14.09 -3.57
C GLY A 506 25.08 13.92 -2.06
N GLU A 507 24.94 15.03 -1.34
CA GLU A 507 24.80 15.08 0.12
C GLU A 507 23.50 14.40 0.60
N PHE A 508 23.42 14.14 1.91
CA PHE A 508 22.15 13.74 2.51
C PHE A 508 21.21 14.96 2.54
N SER A 509 19.96 14.75 2.13
CA SER A 509 18.89 15.71 2.30
C SER A 509 18.20 15.50 3.64
N TYR A 510 18.07 16.59 4.41
CA TYR A 510 17.35 16.65 5.68
C TYR A 510 16.06 17.45 5.56
N ASP A 511 15.52 17.57 4.34
CA ASP A 511 14.26 18.26 4.09
C ASP A 511 13.07 17.43 4.60
N PHE A 512 12.87 17.50 5.92
CA PHE A 512 11.73 16.95 6.64
C PHE A 512 10.64 18.00 6.89
N TRP A 513 10.61 19.10 6.13
CA TRP A 513 9.54 20.10 6.23
C TRP A 513 8.18 19.57 5.81
N TRP A 514 8.14 18.47 5.08
CA TRP A 514 6.90 17.73 4.85
C TRP A 514 6.32 17.18 6.17
N LEU A 515 7.14 16.87 7.17
CA LEU A 515 6.69 16.37 8.47
C LEU A 515 6.26 17.53 9.39
N THR A 516 7.08 18.57 9.46
CA THR A 516 6.89 19.69 10.39
C THR A 516 7.63 20.94 9.98
N SER A 517 6.94 22.08 10.06
CA SER A 517 7.48 23.43 9.84
C SER A 517 7.93 24.11 11.13
N LYS A 518 7.77 23.48 12.29
CA LYS A 518 8.03 24.06 13.62
C LYS A 518 9.51 24.09 14.01
N TYR A 519 10.33 23.30 13.33
CA TYR A 519 11.75 23.15 13.63
C TYR A 519 12.61 23.71 12.49
N THR A 520 13.77 24.21 12.86
CA THR A 520 14.79 24.64 11.91
C THR A 520 15.42 23.44 11.19
N MET A 521 16.04 23.67 10.03
CA MET A 521 16.76 22.62 9.30
C MET A 521 17.89 22.00 10.14
N GLU A 522 18.58 22.80 10.97
CA GLU A 522 19.64 22.33 11.86
C GLU A 522 19.12 21.38 12.95
N GLU A 523 17.94 21.68 13.52
CA GLU A 523 17.27 20.80 14.48
C GLU A 523 16.83 19.48 13.84
N LEU A 524 16.26 19.53 12.63
CA LEU A 524 15.84 18.35 11.87
C LEU A 524 17.05 17.49 11.46
N GLU A 525 18.14 18.13 11.03
CA GLU A 525 19.40 17.45 10.73
C GLU A 525 19.96 16.76 11.96
N THR A 526 20.01 17.45 13.11
CA THR A 526 20.49 16.89 14.37
C THR A 526 19.67 15.68 14.80
N TRP A 527 18.34 15.80 14.73
CA TRP A 527 17.41 14.72 15.07
C TRP A 527 17.57 13.51 14.17
N ALA A 528 17.51 13.68 12.85
CA ALA A 528 17.60 12.56 11.90
C ALA A 528 18.99 11.89 11.94
N SER A 529 20.06 12.68 12.09
CA SER A 529 21.43 12.17 12.19
C SER A 529 21.64 11.34 13.46
N TYR A 530 21.02 11.72 14.59
CA TYR A 530 21.08 10.95 15.82
C TYR A 530 20.50 9.54 15.64
N TYR A 531 19.32 9.40 15.03
CA TYR A 531 18.71 8.09 14.82
C TYR A 531 19.45 7.25 13.77
N PHE A 532 19.99 7.88 12.72
CA PHE A 532 20.86 7.20 11.78
C PHE A 532 22.12 6.65 12.45
N GLU A 533 22.75 7.44 13.33
CA GLU A 533 23.91 7.01 14.12
C GLU A 533 23.56 5.87 15.08
N LEU A 534 22.39 5.89 15.71
CA LEU A 534 21.92 4.76 16.52
C LEU A 534 21.81 3.46 15.70
N ALA A 535 21.32 3.56 14.45
CA ALA A 535 21.15 2.40 13.59
C ALA A 535 22.51 1.85 13.08
N PHE A 536 23.40 2.72 12.62
CA PHE A 536 24.60 2.32 11.86
C PHE A 536 25.93 2.55 12.57
N GLY A 537 25.95 3.31 13.67
CA GLY A 537 27.15 3.65 14.44
C GLY A 537 28.04 4.72 13.80
N VAL A 538 27.52 5.42 12.79
CA VAL A 538 28.21 6.50 12.05
C VAL A 538 27.22 7.61 11.75
N LYS A 539 27.66 8.87 11.72
CA LYS A 539 26.79 9.99 11.34
C LYS A 539 26.74 10.13 9.83
N PRO A 540 25.63 10.59 9.22
CA PRO A 540 25.61 10.83 7.78
C PRO A 540 26.64 11.88 7.34
N GLN A 541 27.00 12.83 8.20
CA GLN A 541 28.05 13.84 7.95
C GLN A 541 29.47 13.23 7.84
N ASP A 542 29.69 12.01 8.33
CA ASP A 542 30.98 11.32 8.22
C ASP A 542 31.18 10.69 6.83
N PHE A 543 30.15 10.72 5.96
CA PHE A 543 30.21 10.10 4.64
C PHE A 543 30.92 10.98 3.63
N ARG A 544 31.90 10.41 2.93
CA ARG A 544 32.53 11.05 1.78
C ARG A 544 31.67 10.85 0.52
N LEU A 545 31.55 11.92 -0.26
CA LEU A 545 30.91 11.86 -1.57
C LEU A 545 31.85 11.26 -2.61
N VAL A 546 31.27 10.55 -3.57
CA VAL A 546 32.01 10.07 -4.74
C VAL A 546 32.00 11.15 -5.82
N GLU A 547 33.16 11.75 -6.06
CA GLU A 547 33.37 12.71 -7.15
C GLU A 547 33.41 12.00 -8.52
N ASP A 548 32.95 12.68 -9.57
CA ASP A 548 33.14 12.21 -10.94
C ASP A 548 34.53 12.67 -11.42
N ASP A 549 35.36 11.74 -11.89
CA ASP A 549 36.65 12.05 -12.54
C ASP A 549 36.47 12.77 -13.88
#